data_AF-A0A1I0Z8V6-F1
#
_entry.id   AF-A0A1I0Z8V6-F1
#
_cell.length_a   1.000
_cell.length_b   1.000
_cell.length_c   1.000
_cell.angle_alpha   90.00
_cell.angle_beta   90.00
_cell.angle_gamma   90.00
#
_symmetry.space_group_name_H-M   'P 1'
#
loop_
_entity.id
_entity.type
_entity.pdbx_description
1 polymer ?
#
loop_
_entity_poly.entity_id
_entity_poly.type
_entity_poly.pdbx_seq_one_letter_code
_entity_poly.pdbx_strand_id
1 'polypeptide(L)'
;MNLHDWIDELADALDVETEVDEGLILDLARVAAQNVQKTAAPITAYLLGYAAGAGGSDPEAIEKLAARAQLLAESWDRPADAPDPDDVDDEVPDDSSVDHSTDLYED
;
A
#
# COMPACT_ATOMS: atom_id res chain seq x y z
N MET A 1 -19.14 0.68 12.24
CA MET A 1 -18.02 -0.18 11.87
C MET A 1 -16.98 0.70 11.21
N ASN A 2 -16.04 1.17 12.02
CA ASN A 2 -14.85 1.90 11.60
C ASN A 2 -13.67 0.89 11.46
N LEU A 3 -12.48 1.37 11.08
CA LEU A 3 -11.30 0.52 10.91
C LEU A 3 -10.84 -0.14 12.23
N HIS A 4 -10.89 0.59 13.35
CA HIS A 4 -10.57 0.06 14.68
C HIS A 4 -11.48 -1.13 15.04
N ASP A 5 -12.81 -0.97 14.86
CA ASP A 5 -13.79 -2.02 15.14
C ASP A 5 -13.47 -3.29 14.32
N TRP A 6 -13.06 -3.12 13.07
CA TRP A 6 -12.69 -4.23 12.19
C TRP A 6 -11.39 -4.91 12.63
N ILE A 7 -10.39 -4.14 13.07
CA ILE A 7 -9.11 -4.68 13.54
C ILE A 7 -9.31 -5.49 14.81
N ASP A 8 -10.12 -4.99 15.75
CA ASP A 8 -10.47 -5.71 16.97
C ASP A 8 -11.19 -7.03 16.65
N GLU A 9 -12.23 -7.01 15.81
CA GLU A 9 -12.96 -8.23 15.40
C GLU A 9 -12.05 -9.23 14.67
N LEU A 10 -11.12 -8.74 13.84
CA LEU A 10 -10.18 -9.58 13.11
C LEU A 10 -9.12 -10.20 14.03
N ALA A 11 -8.61 -9.44 15.00
CA ALA A 11 -7.68 -9.94 16.01
C ALA A 11 -8.32 -11.06 16.83
N ASP A 12 -9.57 -10.86 17.27
CA ASP A 12 -10.36 -11.88 17.96
C ASP A 12 -10.57 -13.12 17.09
N ALA A 13 -10.94 -12.95 15.81
CA ALA A 13 -11.19 -14.06 14.90
C ALA A 13 -9.95 -14.88 14.54
N LEU A 14 -8.75 -14.29 14.70
CA LEU A 14 -7.47 -14.93 14.40
C LEU A 14 -6.68 -15.36 15.64
N ASP A 15 -7.27 -15.21 16.84
CA ASP A 15 -6.61 -15.46 18.13
C ASP A 15 -5.27 -14.70 18.28
N VAL A 16 -5.26 -13.42 17.90
CA VAL A 16 -4.06 -12.56 17.96
C VAL A 16 -4.15 -11.59 19.14
N GLU A 17 -3.30 -11.79 20.14
CA GLU A 17 -3.15 -10.86 21.28
C GLU A 17 -2.04 -9.84 20.98
N THR A 18 -2.32 -8.83 20.15
CA THR A 18 -1.35 -7.78 19.81
C THR A 18 -2.00 -6.41 19.64
N GLU A 19 -1.31 -5.36 20.05
CA GLU A 19 -1.71 -3.97 19.79
C GLU A 19 -1.15 -3.54 18.43
N VAL A 20 -2.03 -3.14 17.52
CA VAL A 20 -1.66 -2.77 16.15
C VAL A 20 -1.51 -1.25 16.06
N ASP A 21 -0.31 -0.77 15.75
CA ASP A 21 -0.11 0.64 15.36
C ASP A 21 -0.52 0.83 13.89
N GLU A 22 -1.78 1.22 13.71
CA GLU A 22 -2.36 1.48 12.39
C GLU A 22 -1.62 2.56 11.61
N GLY A 23 -1.20 3.63 12.29
CA GLY A 23 -0.50 4.75 11.66
C GLY A 23 0.82 4.30 11.06
N LEU A 24 1.63 3.59 11.86
CA LEU A 24 2.91 3.03 11.43
C LEU A 24 2.75 2.10 10.22
N ILE A 25 1.78 1.17 10.26
CA ILE A 25 1.58 0.20 9.19
C ILE A 25 1.10 0.89 7.90
N LEU A 26 0.13 1.78 8.00
CA LEU A 26 -0.45 2.46 6.84
C LEU A 26 0.54 3.43 6.19
N ASP A 27 1.36 4.11 6.98
CA ASP A 27 2.40 5.00 6.46
C ASP A 27 3.52 4.20 5.80
N LEU A 28 3.98 3.10 6.41
CA LEU A 28 4.97 2.23 5.77
C LEU A 28 4.45 1.61 4.47
N ALA A 29 3.20 1.13 4.46
CA ALA A 29 2.56 0.61 3.27
C ALA A 29 2.50 1.66 2.17
N ARG A 30 2.18 2.92 2.52
CA ARG A 30 2.19 4.05 1.58
C ARG A 30 3.59 4.30 1.00
N VAL A 31 4.62 4.33 1.83
CA VAL A 31 6.01 4.52 1.36
C VAL A 31 6.41 3.41 0.39
N ALA A 32 6.08 2.15 0.71
CA ALA A 32 6.35 1.02 -0.16
C ALA A 32 5.60 1.12 -1.50
N ALA A 33 4.31 1.50 -1.48
CA ALA A 33 3.51 1.69 -2.67
C ALA A 33 4.09 2.75 -3.61
N GLN A 34 4.56 3.87 -3.04
CA GLN A 34 5.08 5.01 -3.78
C GLN A 34 6.46 4.72 -4.39
N ASN A 35 7.39 4.17 -3.59
CA ASN A 35 8.77 4.04 -4.02
C ASN A 35 9.07 2.71 -4.74
N VAL A 36 8.36 1.63 -4.41
CA VAL A 36 8.63 0.28 -4.98
C VAL A 36 7.67 -0.04 -6.13
N GLN A 37 6.39 -0.25 -5.82
CA GLN A 37 5.25 -0.39 -6.75
C GLN A 37 3.95 -0.46 -5.94
N LYS A 38 2.80 -0.18 -6.56
CA LYS A 38 1.49 -0.16 -5.89
C LYS A 38 1.19 -1.41 -5.05
N THR A 39 1.52 -2.60 -5.58
CA THR A 39 1.32 -3.89 -4.91
C THR A 39 2.31 -4.17 -3.76
N ALA A 40 3.33 -3.33 -3.57
CA ALA A 40 4.28 -3.48 -2.47
C ALA A 40 3.66 -3.18 -1.10
N ALA A 41 2.63 -2.32 -1.02
CA ALA A 41 1.94 -2.01 0.23
C ALA A 41 1.50 -3.26 1.03
N PRO A 42 0.63 -4.15 0.48
CA PRO A 42 0.18 -5.33 1.22
C PRO A 42 1.31 -6.34 1.48
N ILE A 43 2.29 -6.45 0.58
CA ILE A 43 3.44 -7.35 0.74
C ILE A 43 4.31 -6.89 1.91
N THR A 44 4.58 -5.58 2.00
CA THR A 44 5.36 -4.99 3.09
C THR A 44 4.65 -5.15 4.43
N ALA A 45 3.33 -4.89 4.50
CA ALA A 45 2.56 -5.08 5.73
C ALA A 45 2.60 -6.54 6.21
N TYR A 46 2.41 -7.50 5.30
CA TYR A 46 2.50 -8.93 5.62
C TYR A 46 3.88 -9.33 6.16
N LEU A 47 4.96 -8.88 5.50
CA LEU A 47 6.32 -9.21 5.92
C LEU A 47 6.70 -8.55 7.25
N LEU A 48 6.25 -7.31 7.50
CA LEU A 48 6.44 -6.65 8.78
C LEU A 48 5.78 -7.45 9.91
N GLY A 49 4.51 -7.82 9.73
CA GLY A 49 3.77 -8.63 10.70
C GLY A 49 4.42 -10.00 10.94
N TYR A 50 4.86 -10.66 9.87
CA TYR A 50 5.57 -11.93 9.97
C TYR A 50 6.90 -11.79 10.75
N ALA A 51 7.68 -10.75 10.46
CA ALA A 51 8.94 -10.49 11.15
C ALA A 51 8.74 -10.14 12.63
N ALA A 52 7.69 -9.38 12.96
CA ALA A 52 7.31 -9.08 14.33
C ALA A 52 6.92 -10.37 15.09
N GLY A 53 6.09 -11.24 14.49
CA GLY A 53 5.72 -12.53 15.09
C GLY A 53 6.92 -13.47 15.31
N ALA A 54 7.93 -13.42 14.43
CA ALA A 54 9.13 -14.24 14.55
C ALA A 54 10.19 -13.68 15.52
N GLY A 55 10.28 -12.35 15.66
CA GLY A 55 11.32 -11.64 16.43
C GLY A 55 10.87 -11.11 17.79
N GLY A 56 9.56 -11.15 18.08
CA GLY A 56 8.94 -10.55 19.25
C GLY A 56 8.10 -9.31 18.90
N SER A 57 7.00 -9.13 19.62
CA SER A 57 6.00 -8.09 19.38
C SER A 57 6.19 -6.84 20.25
N ASP A 58 7.41 -6.58 20.73
CA ASP A 58 7.69 -5.36 21.49
C ASP A 58 7.64 -4.13 20.56
N PRO A 59 6.98 -3.02 20.94
CA PRO A 59 6.81 -1.84 20.08
C PRO A 59 8.13 -1.30 19.51
N GLU A 60 9.19 -1.26 20.31
CA GLU A 60 10.49 -0.74 19.86
C GLU A 60 11.13 -1.65 18.79
N ALA A 61 10.89 -2.96 18.86
CA ALA A 61 11.34 -3.92 17.86
C ALA A 61 10.57 -3.74 16.54
N ILE A 62 9.26 -3.53 16.61
CA ILE A 62 8.39 -3.29 15.44
C ILE A 62 8.80 -1.99 14.74
N GLU A 63 9.00 -0.90 15.49
CA GLU A 63 9.49 0.37 14.93
C GLU A 63 10.83 0.21 14.20
N LYS A 64 11.77 -0.55 14.77
CA LYS A 64 13.06 -0.84 14.11
C LYS A 64 12.90 -1.66 12.84
N LEU A 65 11.97 -2.61 12.80
CA LEU A 65 11.66 -3.38 11.60
C LEU A 65 11.02 -2.48 10.52
N ALA A 66 10.07 -1.63 10.91
CA ALA A 66 9.42 -0.67 10.03
C ALA A 66 10.43 0.33 9.45
N ALA A 67 11.33 0.88 10.27
CA ALA A 67 12.38 1.80 9.83
C ALA A 67 13.32 1.16 8.80
N ARG A 68 13.67 -0.13 8.97
CA ARG A 68 14.49 -0.86 7.98
C ARG A 68 13.74 -1.06 6.66
N ALA A 69 12.46 -1.42 6.72
CA ALA A 69 11.63 -1.58 5.54
C ALA A 69 11.43 -0.24 4.79
N GLN A 70 11.22 0.85 5.55
CA GLN A 70 11.11 2.20 5.01
C GLN A 70 12.38 2.62 4.28
N LEU A 71 13.55 2.50 4.93
CA LEU A 71 14.84 2.83 4.31
C LEU A 71 15.07 2.03 3.01
N LEU A 72 14.70 0.74 3.01
CA LEU A 72 14.82 -0.10 1.82
C LEU A 72 13.89 0.38 0.69
N ALA A 73 12.65 0.74 1.01
CA ALA A 73 11.71 1.27 0.03
C ALA A 73 12.17 2.62 -0.53
N GLU A 74 12.61 3.55 0.32
CA GLU A 74 13.07 4.89 -0.08
C GLU A 74 14.34 4.87 -0.94
N SER A 75 15.20 3.87 -0.75
CA SER A 75 16.42 3.67 -1.55
C SER A 75 16.21 2.75 -2.76
N TRP A 76 14.96 2.35 -3.03
CA TRP A 76 14.66 1.47 -4.16
C TRP A 76 14.75 2.24 -5.48
N ASP A 77 15.88 2.11 -6.17
CA ASP A 77 16.06 2.63 -7.54
C ASP A 77 15.16 1.85 -8.51
N ARG A 78 13.93 2.34 -8.72
CA ARG A 78 13.05 1.82 -9.78
C ARG A 78 13.67 2.17 -11.14
N PRO A 79 13.90 1.17 -12.03
CA PRO A 79 14.31 1.45 -13.40
C PRO A 79 13.28 2.35 -14.09
N ALA A 80 13.73 3.36 -14.84
CA ALA A 80 12.84 4.28 -15.56
C ALA A 80 11.90 3.57 -16.56
N ASP A 81 12.31 2.38 -17.04
CA ASP A 81 11.57 1.55 -17.99
C ASP A 81 10.75 0.44 -17.30
N ALA A 82 10.57 0.50 -15.97
CA ALA A 82 9.68 -0.45 -15.30
C ALA A 82 8.24 -0.23 -15.81
N PRO A 83 7.52 -1.28 -16.25
CA PRO A 83 6.13 -1.16 -16.68
C PRO A 83 5.32 -0.50 -15.58
N ASP A 84 4.55 0.54 -15.90
CA ASP A 84 3.63 1.11 -14.93
C ASP A 84 2.53 0.07 -14.68
N PRO A 85 2.36 -0.42 -13.43
CA PRO A 85 1.35 -1.43 -13.13
C PRO A 85 -0.09 -0.93 -13.32
N ASP A 86 -0.29 0.39 -13.44
CA ASP A 86 -1.57 1.01 -13.77
C ASP A 86 -1.67 1.38 -15.27
N ASP A 87 -0.65 1.08 -16.09
CA ASP A 87 -0.72 1.20 -17.56
C ASP A 87 -1.60 0.07 -18.09
N VAL A 88 -2.88 0.40 -18.28
CA VAL A 88 -3.81 -0.48 -18.99
C VAL A 88 -3.50 -0.37 -20.48
N ASP A 89 -2.99 -1.44 -21.07
CA ASP A 89 -2.80 -1.60 -22.52
C ASP A 89 -4.17 -1.84 -23.22
N ASP A 90 -5.19 -1.10 -22.76
CA ASP A 90 -6.51 -1.10 -23.38
C ASP A 90 -6.40 -0.29 -24.68
N GLU A 91 -6.84 -0.86 -25.79
CA GLU A 91 -6.95 -0.13 -27.05
C GLU A 91 -7.84 1.10 -26.81
N VAL A 92 -7.23 2.29 -26.84
CA VAL A 92 -7.95 3.56 -26.77
C VAL A 92 -8.92 3.58 -27.96
N PRO A 93 -10.24 3.59 -27.73
CA PRO A 93 -11.20 3.63 -28.80
C PRO A 93 -11.01 4.90 -29.63
N ASP A 94 -10.99 4.76 -30.95
CA ASP A 94 -10.93 5.91 -31.86
C ASP A 94 -12.19 6.77 -31.70
N ASP A 95 -12.05 7.88 -30.97
CA ASP A 95 -13.10 8.84 -30.68
C ASP A 95 -13.32 9.85 -31.82
N SER A 96 -12.59 9.75 -32.94
CA SER A 96 -12.71 10.67 -34.07
C SER A 96 -14.10 10.67 -34.74
N SER A 97 -14.90 9.65 -34.47
CA SER A 97 -16.29 9.53 -34.94
C SER A 97 -17.33 10.08 -33.96
N VAL A 98 -16.92 10.51 -32.76
CA VAL A 98 -17.80 11.06 -31.74
C VAL A 98 -18.12 12.53 -32.07
N ASP A 99 -19.41 12.86 -32.09
CA ASP A 99 -19.88 14.21 -32.37
C ASP A 99 -19.85 15.09 -31.11
N HIS A 100 -18.81 15.92 -31.00
CA HIS A 100 -18.63 16.89 -29.92
C HIS A 100 -19.34 18.24 -30.17
N SER A 101 -20.13 18.37 -31.24
CA SER A 101 -20.74 19.66 -31.61
C SER A 101 -21.76 20.18 -30.59
N THR A 102 -22.24 19.33 -29.69
CA THR A 102 -23.16 19.67 -28.61
C THR A 102 -22.50 19.83 -27.24
N ASP A 103 -21.18 19.68 -27.15
CA ASP A 103 -20.46 19.82 -25.88
C ASP A 103 -20.47 21.29 -25.47
N LEU A 104 -21.24 21.60 -24.43
CA LEU A 104 -21.30 22.93 -23.83
C LEU A 104 -20.17 23.02 -22.80
N TYR A 105 -19.16 23.86 -23.08
CA TYR A 105 -18.23 24.28 -22.05
C TYR A 105 -18.97 25.19 -21.07
N GLU A 106 -19.10 24.79 -19.81
CA GLU A 106 -19.59 25.66 -18.74
C GLU A 106 -18.47 26.68 -18.41
N ASP A 107 -18.73 27.96 -18.69
CA ASP A 107 -17.89 29.11 -18.30
C ASP A 107 -17.99 29.42 -16.78
#